data_AF-A0A948STJ6-F1
#
_entry.id   AF-A0A948STJ6-F1
#
_cell.length_a   1.000
_cell.length_b   1.000
_cell.length_c   1.000
_cell.angle_alpha   90.00
_cell.angle_beta   90.00
_cell.angle_gamma   90.00
#
_symmetry.space_group_name_H-M   'P 1'
#
loop_
_entity.id
_entity.type
_entity.pdbx_description
1 polymer ?
#
loop_
_entity_poly.entity_id
_entity_poly.type
_entity_poly.pdbx_seq_one_letter_code
_entity_poly.pdbx_strand_id
1 'polypeptide(L)'
;MAGSERRSVLSVRDWRALDENGRRQFCARGLADIFDPALRSSIADLVDDVRRNGDEAVCRALAKFDGVTLRPEQLTISADAIASAKVPDELEAALAHAIANLRRFNDVVMETAADWTTQI
;
A
#
# COMPACT_ATOMS: atom_id res chain seq x y z
N MET A 1 -10.65 -32.32 33.84
CA MET A 1 -9.94 -31.05 33.57
C MET A 1 -9.12 -31.23 32.31
N ALA A 2 -9.73 -31.09 31.12
CA ALA A 2 -9.03 -31.22 29.85
C ALA A 2 -8.49 -29.84 29.46
N GLY A 3 -7.17 -29.69 29.44
CA GLY A 3 -6.51 -28.46 29.05
C GLY A 3 -6.79 -28.13 27.59
N SER A 4 -7.40 -26.98 27.35
CA SER A 4 -7.57 -26.40 26.02
C SER A 4 -6.19 -26.00 25.49
N GLU A 5 -5.62 -26.77 24.58
CA GLU A 5 -4.41 -26.39 23.84
C GLU A 5 -4.71 -25.14 23.01
N ARG A 6 -4.05 -24.03 23.35
CA ARG A 6 -4.04 -22.81 22.54
C ARG A 6 -3.46 -23.13 21.17
N ARG A 7 -4.30 -23.28 20.14
CA ARG A 7 -3.84 -23.36 18.75
C ARG A 7 -3.12 -22.06 18.39
N SER A 8 -1.79 -22.14 18.26
CA SER A 8 -0.98 -21.05 17.72
C SER A 8 -1.45 -20.72 16.30
N VAL A 9 -1.73 -19.44 16.04
CA VAL A 9 -2.10 -18.91 14.71
C VAL A 9 -0.90 -18.98 13.74
N LEU A 10 0.33 -19.00 14.28
CA LEU A 10 1.55 -19.13 13.50
C LEU A 10 1.98 -20.60 13.44
N SER A 11 2.15 -21.12 12.23
CA SER A 11 2.65 -22.49 11.99
C SER A 11 4.15 -22.50 11.72
N VAL A 12 4.93 -23.15 12.58
CA VAL A 12 6.33 -23.46 12.31
C VAL A 12 6.41 -24.69 11.39
N ARG A 13 7.29 -24.67 10.40
CA ARG A 13 7.53 -25.75 9.44
C ARG A 13 9.03 -26.00 9.31
N ASP A 14 9.44 -27.26 9.21
CA ASP A 14 10.80 -27.63 8.83
C ASP A 14 10.88 -27.77 7.31
N TRP A 15 11.66 -26.90 6.66
CA TRP A 15 11.86 -26.89 5.22
C TRP A 15 12.33 -28.24 4.66
N ARG A 16 13.19 -28.95 5.41
CA ARG A 16 13.75 -30.24 4.98
C ARG A 16 12.68 -31.34 5.00
N ALA A 17 11.71 -31.23 5.91
CA ALA A 17 10.61 -32.18 6.05
C ALA A 17 9.44 -31.93 5.07
N LEU A 18 9.41 -30.77 4.39
CA LEU A 18 8.42 -30.49 3.35
C LEU A 18 8.79 -31.24 2.07
N ASP A 19 7.79 -31.87 1.46
CA ASP A 19 7.85 -32.33 0.08
C ASP A 19 7.79 -31.14 -0.90
N GLU A 20 7.93 -31.43 -2.20
CA GLU A 20 7.95 -30.38 -3.21
C GLU A 20 6.66 -29.55 -3.22
N ASN A 21 5.52 -30.19 -3.00
CA ASN A 21 4.23 -29.51 -2.95
C ASN A 21 4.10 -28.60 -1.72
N GLY A 22 4.53 -29.07 -0.56
CA GLY A 22 4.57 -28.32 0.68
C GLY A 22 5.50 -27.11 0.59
N ARG A 23 6.65 -27.23 -0.08
CA ARG A 23 7.54 -26.10 -0.36
C ARG A 23 6.89 -25.07 -1.29
N ARG A 24 6.26 -25.52 -2.37
CA ARG A 24 5.51 -24.62 -3.28
C ARG A 24 4.40 -23.86 -2.56
N GLN A 25 3.63 -24.55 -1.72
CA GLN A 25 2.56 -23.93 -0.93
C GLN A 25 3.12 -22.95 0.11
N PHE A 26 4.22 -23.29 0.77
CA PHE A 26 4.86 -22.42 1.75
C PHE A 26 5.42 -21.14 1.10
N CYS A 27 5.93 -21.23 -0.13
CA CYS A 27 6.39 -20.08 -0.90
C CYS A 27 5.26 -19.33 -1.63
N ALA A 28 4.02 -19.85 -1.61
CA ALA A 28 2.90 -19.17 -2.25
C ALA A 28 2.53 -17.91 -1.45
N ARG A 29 2.51 -16.75 -2.12
CA ARG A 29 2.33 -15.44 -1.47
C ARG A 29 0.87 -15.01 -1.31
N GLY A 30 -0.09 -15.92 -1.51
CA GLY A 30 -1.53 -15.61 -1.42
C GLY A 30 -2.04 -14.59 -2.45
N LEU A 31 -1.31 -14.36 -3.54
CA LEU A 31 -1.66 -13.33 -4.55
C LEU A 31 -2.77 -13.78 -5.51
N ALA A 32 -3.37 -14.95 -5.31
CA ALA A 32 -4.40 -15.50 -6.20
C ALA A 32 -5.62 -14.58 -6.29
N ASP A 33 -5.98 -13.92 -5.19
CA ASP A 33 -7.16 -13.04 -5.11
C ASP A 33 -7.01 -11.78 -6.00
N ILE A 34 -5.78 -11.35 -6.31
CA ILE A 34 -5.53 -10.23 -7.24
C ILE A 34 -5.92 -10.62 -8.69
N PHE A 35 -5.97 -11.92 -8.98
CA PHE A 35 -6.38 -12.43 -10.29
C PHE A 35 -7.89 -12.69 -10.40
N ASP A 36 -8.65 -12.43 -9.34
CA ASP A 36 -10.12 -12.59 -9.34
C ASP A 36 -10.76 -11.78 -10.48
N PRO A 37 -11.48 -12.43 -11.43
CA PRO A 37 -12.13 -11.75 -12.53
C PRO A 37 -13.14 -10.68 -12.07
N ALA A 38 -13.85 -10.92 -10.95
CA ALA A 38 -14.84 -9.97 -10.46
C ALA A 38 -14.17 -8.69 -9.93
N LEU A 39 -13.10 -8.82 -9.13
CA LEU A 39 -12.27 -7.69 -8.71
C LEU A 39 -11.75 -6.89 -9.92
N ARG A 40 -11.21 -7.58 -10.92
CA ARG A 40 -10.70 -6.93 -12.15
C ARG A 40 -11.77 -6.17 -12.91
N SER A 41 -12.95 -6.77 -13.08
CA SER A 41 -14.09 -6.09 -13.71
C SER A 41 -14.48 -4.83 -12.92
N SER A 42 -14.54 -4.93 -11.59
CA SER A 42 -14.90 -3.79 -10.75
C SER A 42 -13.91 -2.61 -10.85
N ILE A 43 -12.62 -2.91 -11.00
CA ILE A 43 -11.58 -1.87 -11.22
C ILE A 43 -11.73 -1.26 -12.61
N ALA A 44 -11.98 -2.07 -13.64
CA ALA A 44 -12.21 -1.57 -15.00
C ALA A 44 -13.42 -0.64 -15.04
N ASP A 45 -14.53 -1.02 -14.41
CA ASP A 45 -15.73 -0.21 -14.31
C ASP A 45 -15.47 1.13 -13.59
N LEU A 46 -14.68 1.10 -12.51
CA LEU A 46 -14.29 2.31 -11.77
C LEU A 46 -13.44 3.26 -12.62
N VAL A 47 -12.43 2.74 -13.32
CA VAL A 47 -11.57 3.54 -14.20
C VAL A 47 -12.38 4.12 -15.34
N ASP A 48 -13.27 3.34 -15.95
CA ASP A 48 -14.11 3.82 -17.04
C ASP A 48 -15.16 4.84 -16.57
N ASP A 49 -15.66 4.72 -15.33
CA ASP A 49 -16.53 5.73 -14.73
C ASP A 49 -15.79 7.06 -14.56
N VAL A 50 -14.55 7.04 -14.04
CA VAL A 50 -13.72 8.24 -13.92
C VAL A 50 -13.39 8.85 -15.28
N ARG A 51 -13.12 8.04 -16.31
CA ARG A 51 -12.89 8.54 -17.67
C ARG A 51 -14.11 9.25 -18.26
N ARG A 52 -15.33 8.76 -17.98
CA ARG A 52 -16.57 9.33 -18.50
C ARG A 52 -17.07 10.53 -17.70
N ASN A 53 -16.93 10.47 -16.38
CA ASN A 53 -17.64 11.35 -15.45
C ASN A 53 -16.71 12.16 -14.52
N GLY A 54 -15.39 12.03 -14.68
CA GLY A 54 -14.38 12.84 -14.00
C GLY A 54 -14.51 12.84 -12.47
N ASP A 55 -14.40 14.02 -11.88
CA ASP A 55 -14.40 14.22 -10.43
C ASP A 55 -15.68 13.72 -9.72
N GLU A 56 -16.82 13.73 -10.40
CA GLU A 56 -18.05 13.18 -9.83
C GLU A 56 -17.94 11.67 -9.58
N ALA A 57 -17.27 10.93 -10.47
CA ALA A 57 -17.01 9.51 -10.26
C ALA A 57 -16.06 9.28 -9.10
N VAL A 58 -15.03 10.14 -8.94
CA VAL A 58 -14.11 10.09 -7.80
C VAL A 58 -14.87 10.32 -6.49
N CYS A 59 -15.75 11.32 -6.42
CA CYS A 59 -16.60 11.58 -5.25
C CYS A 59 -17.53 10.40 -4.92
N ARG A 60 -18.14 9.76 -5.93
CA ARG A 60 -18.94 8.54 -5.72
C ARG A 60 -18.10 7.38 -5.19
N ALA A 61 -16.87 7.22 -5.69
CA ALA A 61 -15.95 6.19 -5.24
C ALA A 61 -15.52 6.41 -3.78
N LEU A 62 -15.14 7.63 -3.41
CA LEU A 62 -14.80 8.00 -2.03
C LEU A 62 -15.97 7.72 -1.06
N ALA A 63 -17.20 8.04 -1.47
CA ALA A 63 -18.37 7.75 -0.65
C ALA A 63 -18.59 6.24 -0.47
N LYS A 64 -18.36 5.46 -1.52
CA LYS A 64 -18.57 4.01 -1.52
C LYS A 64 -17.51 3.24 -0.74
N PHE A 65 -16.23 3.56 -0.94
CA PHE A 65 -15.11 2.76 -0.44
C PHE A 65 -14.53 3.31 0.86
N ASP A 66 -14.47 4.63 1.02
CA ASP A 66 -13.87 5.30 2.17
C ASP A 66 -14.92 5.87 3.13
N GLY A 67 -16.21 5.89 2.73
CA GLY A 67 -17.30 6.49 3.49
C GLY A 67 -17.25 8.02 3.55
N VAL A 68 -16.46 8.65 2.68
CA VAL A 68 -16.23 10.10 2.68
C VAL A 68 -17.06 10.77 1.59
N THR A 69 -17.92 11.72 1.97
CA THR A 69 -18.73 12.49 1.01
C THR A 69 -18.11 13.85 0.76
N LEU A 70 -17.67 14.11 -0.48
CA LEU A 70 -17.12 15.37 -0.93
C LEU A 70 -17.80 15.82 -2.22
N ARG A 71 -17.77 17.12 -2.49
CA ARG A 71 -18.03 17.68 -3.82
C ARG A 71 -16.72 17.81 -4.62
N PRO A 72 -16.76 17.86 -5.96
CA PRO A 72 -15.57 18.01 -6.80
C PRO A 72 -14.65 19.15 -6.38
N GLU A 73 -15.20 20.30 -5.98
CA GLU A 73 -14.40 21.48 -5.58
C GLU A 73 -13.62 21.26 -4.27
N GLN A 74 -13.95 20.21 -3.52
CA GLN A 74 -13.30 19.85 -2.25
C GLN A 74 -12.22 18.78 -2.41
N LEU A 75 -11.99 18.25 -3.63
CA LEU A 75 -10.94 17.26 -3.89
C LEU A 75 -9.54 17.86 -3.74
N THR A 76 -9.40 19.16 -4.02
CA THR A 76 -8.13 19.88 -3.84
C THR A 76 -8.04 20.43 -2.43
N ILE A 77 -6.94 20.16 -1.73
CA ILE A 77 -6.64 20.75 -0.43
C ILE A 77 -6.07 22.16 -0.63
N SER A 78 -6.62 23.16 0.06
CA SER A 78 -6.15 24.55 -0.04
C SER A 78 -4.79 24.76 0.64
N ALA A 79 -4.03 25.74 0.16
CA ALA A 79 -2.75 26.13 0.78
C ALA A 79 -2.92 26.49 2.26
N ASP A 80 -4.02 27.17 2.62
CA ASP A 80 -4.32 27.54 4.00
C ASP A 80 -4.61 26.31 4.88
N ALA A 81 -5.31 25.30 4.35
CA ALA A 81 -5.54 24.05 5.08
C ALA A 81 -4.23 23.29 5.33
N ILE A 82 -3.29 23.34 4.38
CA ILE A 82 -1.95 22.75 4.56
C ILE A 82 -1.16 23.57 5.59
N ALA A 83 -1.13 24.90 5.48
CA ALA A 83 -0.35 25.77 6.36
C ALA A 83 -0.87 25.78 7.81
N SER A 84 -2.17 25.54 8.00
CA SER A 84 -2.80 25.46 9.34
C SER A 84 -2.74 24.06 9.96
N ALA A 85 -2.30 23.04 9.22
CA ALA A 85 -2.14 21.69 9.74
C ALA A 85 -1.09 21.67 10.85
N LYS A 86 -1.41 21.01 11.96
CA LYS A 86 -0.51 20.90 13.12
C LYS A 86 -0.16 19.45 13.36
N VAL A 87 1.11 19.22 13.64
CA VAL A 87 1.66 17.95 14.10
C VAL A 87 2.48 18.21 15.37
N PRO A 88 2.65 17.22 16.25
CA PRO A 88 3.59 17.33 17.36
C PRO A 88 5.03 17.51 16.86
N ASP A 89 5.81 18.37 17.51
CA ASP A 89 7.20 18.68 17.13
C ASP A 89 8.09 17.44 16.97
N GLU A 90 7.90 16.44 17.85
CA GLU A 90 8.64 15.17 17.77
C GLU A 90 8.33 14.39 16.49
N LEU A 91 7.07 14.38 16.06
CA LEU A 91 6.66 13.74 14.80
C LEU A 91 7.21 14.51 13.59
N GLU A 92 7.19 15.84 13.63
CA GLU A 92 7.77 16.67 12.57
C GLU A 92 9.27 16.39 12.42
N ALA A 93 10.02 16.37 13.52
CA ALA A 93 11.44 16.06 13.52
C ALA A 93 11.73 14.64 12.96
N ALA A 94 10.92 13.66 13.34
CA ALA A 94 11.04 12.29 12.84
C ALA A 94 10.77 12.20 11.32
N LEU A 95 9.75 12.90 10.82
CA LEU A 95 9.44 12.96 9.38
C LEU A 95 10.56 13.67 8.60
N ALA A 96 11.07 14.80 9.11
CA ALA A 96 12.19 15.51 8.49
C ALA A 96 13.44 14.64 8.40
N HIS A 97 13.74 13.87 9.45
CA HIS A 97 14.85 12.92 9.45
C HIS A 97 14.65 11.79 8.43
N ALA A 98 13.45 11.20 8.37
CA ALA A 98 13.13 10.17 7.39
C ALA A 98 13.28 10.68 5.95
N ILE A 99 12.78 11.89 5.65
CA ILE A 99 12.92 12.54 4.34
C ILE A 99 14.39 12.76 3.99
N ALA A 100 15.21 13.23 4.94
CA ALA A 100 16.65 13.43 4.71
C ALA A 100 17.36 12.11 4.35
N ASN A 101 17.04 11.02 5.04
CA ASN A 101 17.60 9.70 4.77
C ASN A 101 17.17 9.17 3.40
N LEU A 102 15.87 9.29 3.06
CA LEU A 102 15.33 8.89 1.76
C LEU A 102 15.96 9.66 0.61
N ARG A 103 16.14 10.98 0.76
CA ARG A 103 16.81 11.82 -0.25
C ARG A 103 18.25 11.39 -0.44
N ARG A 104 19.03 11.32 0.65
CA ARG A 104 20.43 10.90 0.59
C ARG A 104 20.61 9.56 -0.12
N PHE A 105 19.76 8.58 0.18
CA PHE A 105 19.82 7.28 -0.48
C PHE A 105 19.44 7.38 -1.97
N ASN A 106 18.32 8.05 -2.29
CA ASN A 106 17.84 8.15 -3.65
C ASN A 106 18.77 8.99 -4.55
N ASP A 107 19.43 10.02 -4.00
CA ASP A 107 20.43 10.81 -4.73
C ASP A 107 21.59 9.90 -5.17
N VAL A 108 22.09 9.04 -4.27
CA VAL A 108 23.10 8.03 -4.61
C VAL A 108 22.57 7.03 -5.63
N VAL A 109 21.32 6.54 -5.49
CA VAL A 109 20.72 5.65 -6.49
C VAL A 109 20.64 6.31 -7.86
N MET A 110 20.27 7.59 -7.94
CA MET A 110 20.16 8.31 -9.22
C MET A 110 21.53 8.57 -9.84
N GLU A 111 22.55 8.90 -9.03
CA GLU A 111 23.93 9.06 -9.48
C GLU A 111 24.52 7.73 -9.99
N THR A 112 24.26 6.64 -9.28
CA THR A 112 24.77 5.31 -9.64
C THR A 112 23.94 4.60 -10.72
N ALA A 113 22.66 4.93 -10.89
CA ALA A 113 21.82 4.39 -11.97
C ALA A 113 22.28 4.84 -13.37
N ALA A 114 23.08 5.92 -13.45
CA ALA A 114 23.76 6.31 -14.68
C ALA A 114 24.92 5.36 -15.06
N ASP A 115 25.41 4.56 -14.11
CA ASP A 115 26.51 3.61 -14.29
C ASP A 115 26.17 2.25 -13.65
N TRP A 116 25.58 1.39 -14.48
CA TRP A 116 25.11 0.01 -14.23
C TRP A 116 26.14 -0.98 -13.64
N THR A 117 27.31 -0.50 -13.21
CA THR A 117 28.42 -1.29 -12.66
C THR A 117 28.59 -1.16 -11.14
N THR A 118 27.82 -0.33 -10.44
CA THR A 118 27.95 -0.20 -8.97
C THR A 118 27.00 -1.15 -8.24
N GLN A 119 27.55 -2.16 -7.54
CA GLN A 119 26.81 -2.91 -6.52
C GLN A 119 26.77 -2.12 -5.22
N ILE A 120 25.56 -1.93 -4.68
CA ILE A 120 25.33 -1.48 -3.29
C ILE A 120 25.22 -2.71 -2.39
#